data_AF-L5JLT4-F1
#
_entry.id   AF-L5JLT4-F1
#
_cell.length_a   1.000
_cell.length_b   1.000
_cell.length_c   1.000
_cell.angle_alpha   90.00
_cell.angle_beta   90.00
_cell.angle_gamma   90.00
#
_symmetry.space_group_name_H-M   'P 1'
#
loop_
_entity.id
_entity.type
_entity.pdbx_description
1 polymer ?
#
loop_
_entity_poly.entity_id
_entity_poly.type
_entity_poly.pdbx_seq_one_letter_code
_entity_poly.pdbx_strand_id
1 'polypeptide(L)'
;MKWMVAALLCFQLLEATVVKEKGLLEEFLKTHTYDPIQKYHFSDFSVTYKPMAYMDYPGPNQEFGLNENELGTNFVYTQFDGITGMAYPALAVDGATTALWGMLQEEALTSSIFSFYLS
;
A
#
# COMPACT_ATOMS: atom_id res chain seq x y z
N MET A 1 0.53 -33.81 11.24
CA MET A 1 0.46 -32.33 11.29
C MET A 1 0.27 -31.67 9.91
N LYS A 2 0.84 -32.21 8.82
CA LYS A 2 0.78 -31.59 7.47
C LYS A 2 -0.64 -31.52 6.86
N TRP A 3 -1.52 -32.48 7.19
CA TRP A 3 -2.91 -32.54 6.71
C TRP A 3 -3.86 -31.54 7.38
N MET A 4 -3.53 -31.06 8.58
CA MET A 4 -4.35 -30.07 9.28
C MET A 4 -4.28 -28.69 8.61
N VAL A 5 -3.12 -28.33 8.07
CA VAL A 5 -2.92 -27.04 7.38
C VAL A 5 -3.71 -26.99 6.07
N ALA A 6 -3.75 -28.11 5.32
CA ALA A 6 -4.55 -28.21 4.10
C ALA A 6 -6.06 -28.12 4.39
N ALA A 7 -6.53 -28.74 5.49
CA ALA A 7 -7.94 -28.68 5.88
C ALA A 7 -8.36 -27.26 6.29
N LEU A 8 -7.52 -26.54 7.04
CA LEU A 8 -7.77 -25.15 7.45
C LEU A 8 -7.76 -24.19 6.25
N LEU A 9 -6.83 -24.36 5.30
CA LEU A 9 -6.82 -23.61 4.04
C LEU A 9 -8.09 -23.86 3.20
N CYS A 10 -8.53 -25.11 3.09
CA CYS A 10 -9.78 -25.42 2.39
C CYS A 10 -11.01 -24.82 3.09
N PHE A 11 -11.00 -24.71 4.41
CA PHE A 11 -12.10 -24.12 5.17
C PHE A 11 -12.19 -22.60 4.95
N GLN A 12 -11.07 -21.89 4.96
CA GLN A 12 -11.03 -20.45 4.68
C GLN A 12 -11.40 -20.12 3.23
N LEU A 13 -10.99 -20.96 2.27
CA LEU A 13 -11.36 -20.81 0.85
C LEU A 13 -12.86 -21.12 0.60
N LEU A 14 -13.47 -21.97 1.43
CA LEU A 14 -14.90 -22.29 1.34
C LEU A 14 -15.76 -21.12 1.82
N GLU A 15 -15.38 -20.43 2.89
CA GLU A 15 -16.10 -19.25 3.37
C GLU A 15 -16.05 -18.09 2.36
N ALA A 16 -14.89 -17.86 1.75
CA ALA A 16 -14.71 -16.80 0.76
C ALA A 16 -15.55 -17.00 -0.52
N THR A 17 -15.71 -18.25 -0.97
CA THR A 17 -16.52 -18.57 -2.16
C THR A 17 -18.02 -18.48 -1.89
N VAL A 18 -18.47 -18.91 -0.70
CA VAL A 18 -19.89 -18.82 -0.28
C VAL A 18 -20.37 -17.37 -0.16
N VAL A 19 -19.52 -16.45 0.31
CA VAL A 19 -19.84 -15.02 0.41
C VAL A 19 -20.01 -14.39 -0.99
N LYS A 20 -19.22 -14.85 -1.97
CA LYS A 20 -19.28 -14.35 -3.35
C LYS A 20 -20.50 -14.87 -4.11
N GLU A 21 -20.89 -16.13 -3.93
CA GLU A 21 -22.02 -16.73 -4.65
C GLU A 21 -23.40 -16.31 -4.13
N LYS A 22 -23.52 -15.97 -2.85
CA LYS A 22 -24.83 -15.65 -2.23
C LYS A 22 -25.28 -14.21 -2.42
N GLY A 23 -24.56 -13.39 -3.19
CA GLY A 23 -24.86 -11.96 -3.34
C GLY A 23 -24.69 -11.14 -2.05
N LEU A 24 -24.16 -11.77 -0.99
CA LEU A 24 -23.87 -11.16 0.31
C LEU A 24 -22.64 -10.25 0.27
N LEU A 25 -22.00 -10.12 -0.90
CA LEU A 25 -20.83 -9.27 -1.09
C LEU A 25 -21.10 -7.82 -0.70
N GLU A 26 -22.27 -7.26 -1.02
CA GLU A 26 -22.59 -5.88 -0.61
C GLU A 26 -22.74 -5.75 0.91
N GLU A 27 -23.38 -6.71 1.57
CA GLU A 27 -23.55 -6.72 3.02
C GLU A 27 -22.21 -6.96 3.73
N PHE A 28 -21.36 -7.81 3.17
CA PHE A 28 -19.99 -8.02 3.61
C PHE A 28 -19.16 -6.75 3.46
N LEU A 29 -19.20 -6.06 2.31
CA LEU A 29 -18.48 -4.80 2.08
C LEU A 29 -19.01 -3.65 2.97
N LYS A 30 -20.31 -3.66 3.34
CA LYS A 30 -20.89 -2.70 4.28
C LYS A 30 -20.53 -2.98 5.74
N THR A 31 -20.37 -4.24 6.11
CA THR A 31 -20.03 -4.66 7.49
C THR A 31 -18.53 -4.75 7.73
N HIS A 32 -17.76 -4.95 6.66
CA HIS A 32 -16.29 -5.03 6.65
C HIS A 32 -15.75 -3.96 5.71
N THR A 33 -15.87 -2.70 6.14
CA THR A 33 -15.24 -1.56 5.47
C THR A 33 -13.72 -1.73 5.56
N TYR A 34 -13.15 -2.35 4.53
CA TYR A 34 -11.73 -2.60 4.42
C TYR A 34 -11.05 -1.34 3.88
N ASP A 35 -10.51 -0.54 4.79
CA ASP A 35 -9.64 0.57 4.42
C ASP A 35 -8.18 0.16 4.71
N PRO A 36 -7.39 -0.19 3.67
CA PRO A 36 -5.98 -0.52 3.85
C PRO A 36 -5.18 0.62 4.49
N ILE A 37 -5.69 1.85 4.41
CA ILE A 37 -5.05 3.04 4.95
C ILE A 37 -5.17 3.09 6.48
N GLN A 38 -6.18 2.47 7.09
CA GLN A 38 -6.36 2.50 8.56
C GLN A 38 -5.21 1.86 9.37
N LYS A 39 -4.33 1.07 8.73
CA LYS A 39 -3.09 0.58 9.35
C LYS A 39 -2.08 1.71 9.59
N TYR A 40 -2.09 2.75 8.77
CA TYR A 40 -1.26 3.92 8.96
C TYR A 40 -1.99 4.83 9.94
N HIS A 41 -1.74 4.63 11.24
CA HIS A 41 -2.06 5.65 12.23
C HIS A 41 -1.21 6.88 11.88
N PHE A 42 -1.76 7.77 11.06
CA PHE A 42 -1.09 8.99 10.60
C PHE A 42 -0.75 9.97 11.74
N SER A 43 -1.06 9.62 12.99
CA SER A 43 -0.64 10.37 14.17
C SER A 43 0.70 9.90 14.76
N ASP A 44 1.11 8.65 14.54
CA ASP A 44 2.34 8.05 15.10
C ASP A 44 3.16 7.39 13.98
N PHE A 45 3.83 8.22 13.17
CA PHE A 45 4.81 7.79 12.18
C PHE A 45 6.11 8.55 12.39
N SER A 46 7.25 7.89 12.20
CA SER A 46 8.52 8.59 12.07
C SER A 46 8.76 9.02 10.63
N VAL A 47 9.43 10.14 10.47
CA VAL A 47 9.82 10.66 9.16
C VAL A 47 11.31 10.44 8.97
N THR A 48 11.69 9.95 7.79
CA THR A 48 13.09 9.89 7.38
C THR A 48 13.28 10.42 5.98
N TYR A 49 14.47 10.93 5.69
CA TYR A 49 14.87 11.39 4.37
C TYR A 49 15.94 10.47 3.82
N LYS A 50 15.67 9.88 2.65
CA LYS A 50 16.61 8.97 1.97
C LYS A 50 16.59 9.21 0.47
N PRO A 51 17.73 9.03 -0.23
CA PRO A 51 17.74 9.00 -1.68
C PRO A 51 16.82 7.87 -2.18
N MET A 52 15.84 8.20 -3.00
CA MET A 52 15.00 7.20 -3.65
C MET A 52 15.59 6.85 -5.01
N ALA A 53 16.36 5.78 -5.09
CA ALA A 53 16.84 5.30 -6.38
C ALA A 53 15.65 4.89 -7.27
N TYR A 54 15.51 5.54 -8.42
CA TYR A 54 14.55 5.17 -9.45
C TYR A 54 15.33 4.73 -10.69
N MET A 55 15.23 3.44 -11.03
CA MET A 55 16.08 2.82 -12.05
C MET A 55 17.58 3.08 -11.75
N ASP A 56 18.29 3.73 -12.66
CA ASP A 56 19.73 4.07 -12.54
C ASP A 56 20.00 5.49 -11.99
N TYR A 57 18.96 6.24 -11.62
CA TYR A 57 19.10 7.59 -11.05
C TYR A 57 18.98 7.54 -9.52
N PRO A 58 19.94 8.07 -8.75
CA PRO A 58 19.91 8.02 -7.29
C PRO A 58 18.75 8.79 -6.64
N GLY A 59 18.00 9.57 -7.42
CA GLY A 59 16.78 10.24 -7.01
C GLY A 59 16.97 11.41 -6.05
N PRO A 60 15.93 12.22 -5.87
CA PRO A 60 15.89 13.22 -4.80
C PRO A 60 16.01 12.56 -3.42
N ASN A 61 16.42 13.35 -2.43
CA ASN A 61 16.23 13.01 -1.03
C ASN A 61 14.73 13.05 -0.70
N GLN A 62 14.10 11.89 -0.79
CA GLN A 62 12.66 11.70 -0.62
C GLN A 62 12.31 11.54 0.86
N GLU A 63 11.21 12.16 1.25
CA GLU A 63 10.59 11.98 2.56
C GLU A 63 9.80 10.66 2.61
N PHE A 64 10.03 9.86 3.65
CA PHE A 64 9.32 8.61 3.86
C PHE A 64 8.67 8.59 5.24
N GLY A 65 7.39 8.22 5.29
CA GLY A 65 6.72 7.83 6.52
C GLY A 65 7.09 6.39 6.88
N LEU A 66 7.65 6.21 8.06
CA LEU A 66 7.95 4.91 8.64
C LEU A 66 6.81 4.52 9.57
N ASN A 67 6.22 3.36 9.32
CA ASN A 67 5.23 2.81 10.21
C ASN A 67 5.93 2.11 11.38
N GLU A 68 5.75 2.64 12.59
CA GLU A 68 6.33 2.05 13.81
C GLU A 68 5.40 1.01 14.44
N ASN A 69 4.10 1.11 14.17
CA ASN A 69 3.06 0.27 14.77
C ASN A 69 2.15 -0.32 13.70
N GLU A 70 2.51 -1.50 13.21
CA GLU A 70 1.69 -2.26 12.28
C GLU A 70 0.53 -2.97 13.01
N LEU A 71 -0.61 -2.29 13.17
CA LEU A 71 -1.81 -2.90 13.74
C LEU A 71 -2.55 -3.75 12.67
N GLY A 72 -2.84 -5.01 13.02
CA GLY A 72 -3.65 -5.93 12.21
C GLY A 72 -2.86 -6.92 11.34
N THR A 73 -3.57 -7.85 10.70
CA THR A 73 -2.96 -8.94 9.90
C THR A 73 -2.89 -8.66 8.40
N ASN A 74 -3.34 -7.47 7.96
CA ASN A 74 -3.57 -7.15 6.54
C ASN A 74 -2.32 -7.27 5.66
N PHE A 75 -1.12 -7.14 6.24
CA PHE A 75 0.15 -7.20 5.53
C PHE A 75 0.98 -8.43 5.90
N VAL A 76 0.41 -9.35 6.70
CA VAL A 76 1.09 -10.62 7.05
C VAL A 76 1.31 -11.49 5.81
N TYR A 77 0.44 -11.33 4.80
CA TYR A 77 0.47 -12.11 3.57
C TYR A 77 0.70 -11.26 2.32
N THR A 78 1.02 -9.98 2.46
CA THR A 78 1.36 -9.14 1.31
C THR A 78 2.75 -9.49 0.82
N GLN A 79 2.93 -9.46 -0.51
CA GLN A 79 4.25 -9.65 -1.13
C GLN A 79 5.06 -8.35 -1.21
N PHE A 80 4.49 -7.22 -0.77
CA PHE A 80 5.11 -5.91 -0.81
C PHE A 80 5.33 -5.38 0.61
N ASP A 81 6.40 -4.60 0.79
CA ASP A 81 6.85 -4.08 2.09
C ASP A 81 6.35 -2.66 2.40
N GLY A 82 5.87 -1.93 1.40
CA GLY A 82 5.44 -0.54 1.56
C GLY A 82 4.59 -0.04 0.41
N ILE A 83 4.06 1.17 0.56
CA ILE A 83 3.20 1.84 -0.42
C ILE A 83 3.89 3.13 -0.85
N THR A 84 4.02 3.34 -2.16
CA THR A 84 4.53 4.59 -2.73
C THR A 84 3.36 5.43 -3.24
N GLY A 85 3.08 6.54 -2.56
CA GLY A 85 2.09 7.51 -2.99
C GLY A 85 2.55 8.27 -4.23
N MET A 86 1.72 8.27 -5.28
CA MET A 86 1.99 8.94 -6.57
C MET A 86 0.99 10.05 -6.89
N ALA A 87 0.13 10.41 -5.93
CA ALA A 87 -0.82 11.50 -6.08
C ALA A 87 -0.15 12.87 -5.84
N TYR A 88 -0.92 13.95 -5.95
CA TYR A 88 -0.41 15.29 -5.68
C TYR A 88 -0.04 15.50 -4.20
N PRO A 89 0.96 16.34 -3.87
CA PRO A 89 1.34 16.66 -2.48
C PRO A 89 0.20 17.18 -1.61
N ALA A 90 -0.84 17.78 -2.21
CA ALA A 90 -2.03 18.24 -1.49
C ALA A 90 -2.80 17.11 -0.77
N LEU A 91 -2.58 15.85 -1.15
CA LEU A 91 -3.15 14.67 -0.50
C LEU A 91 -2.17 13.97 0.44
N ALA A 92 -0.93 14.45 0.53
CA ALA A 92 0.05 13.94 1.48
C ALA A 92 -0.20 14.54 2.86
N VAL A 93 0.08 13.76 3.91
CA VAL A 93 0.05 14.24 5.30
C VAL A 93 1.07 15.39 5.43
N ASP A 94 0.67 16.46 6.10
CA ASP A 94 1.45 17.69 6.29
C ASP A 94 1.99 18.34 4.99
N GLY A 95 1.41 17.99 3.83
CA GLY A 95 1.86 18.47 2.53
C GLY A 95 3.22 17.90 2.12
N ALA A 96 3.61 16.74 2.66
CA ALA A 96 4.86 16.07 2.34
C ALA A 96 5.09 15.94 0.82
N THR A 97 6.34 16.10 0.40
CA THR A 97 6.69 15.98 -1.02
C THR A 97 6.52 14.54 -1.46
N THR A 98 5.72 14.29 -2.49
CA THR A 98 5.59 12.94 -3.09
C THR A 98 6.77 12.62 -4.02
N ALA A 99 7.05 11.33 -4.22
CA ALA A 99 8.16 10.87 -5.05
C ALA A 99 8.15 11.45 -6.47
N LEU A 100 7.00 11.41 -7.15
CA LEU A 100 6.86 11.99 -8.50
C LEU A 100 7.04 13.50 -8.49
N TRP A 101 6.57 14.19 -7.45
CA TRP A 101 6.74 15.63 -7.31
C TRP A 101 8.20 16.03 -7.10
N GLY A 102 8.96 15.27 -6.31
CA GLY A 102 10.40 15.45 -6.15
C GLY A 102 11.16 15.26 -7.47
N MET A 103 10.86 14.19 -8.20
CA MET A 103 11.48 13.92 -9.50
C MET A 103 11.17 15.01 -10.56
N LEU A 104 9.97 15.58 -10.54
CA LEU A 104 9.62 16.71 -11.40
C LEU A 104 10.44 17.97 -11.08
N GLN A 105 10.68 18.25 -9.80
CA GLN A 105 11.43 19.43 -9.37
C GLN A 105 12.92 19.34 -9.67
N GLU A 106 13.51 18.13 -9.60
CA GLU A 106 14.93 17.91 -9.91
C GLU A 106 15.19 17.70 -11.41
N GLU A 107 14.18 17.91 -12.26
CA GLU A 107 14.27 17.67 -13.72
C GLU A 107 14.74 16.23 -14.06
N ALA A 108 14.49 15.29 -13.16
CA ALA A 108 14.91 13.89 -13.31
C ALA A 108 14.05 13.12 -14.33
N LEU A 109 12.93 13.70 -14.77
CA LEU A 109 12.00 13.11 -15.74
C LEU A 109 12.09 13.83 -17.08
N THR A 110 12.24 13.06 -18.16
CA THR A 110 12.21 13.60 -19.54
C THR A 110 10.84 14.17 -19.91
N SER A 111 9.77 13.67 -19.29
CA SER A 111 8.39 14.13 -19.50
C SER A 111 7.63 14.07 -18.18
N SER A 112 6.73 15.02 -17.95
CA SER A 112 5.90 15.11 -16.75
C SER A 112 4.69 14.16 -16.79
N ILE A 113 4.87 12.96 -17.33
CA ILE A 113 3.83 11.95 -17.51
C ILE A 113 4.39 10.61 -17.05
N PHE A 114 3.58 9.84 -16.31
CA PHE A 114 3.86 8.47 -15.93
C PHE A 114 2.73 7.55 -16.42
N SER A 115 3.06 6.28 -16.66
CA SER A 115 2.12 5.27 -17.15
C SER A 115 2.41 3.92 -16.52
N PHE A 116 1.36 3.15 -16.26
CA PHE A 116 1.49 1.76 -15.83
C PHE A 116 1.20 0.82 -16.98
N TYR A 117 1.96 -0.25 -17.05
CA TYR A 117 1.62 -1.44 -17.80
C TYR A 117 1.46 -2.58 -16.79
N LEU A 118 0.23 -3.08 -16.65
CA LEU A 118 -0.10 -4.20 -15.78
C LEU A 118 -0.37 -5.41 -16.68
N SER A 119 0.34 -6.51 -16.44
CA SER A 119 0.29 -7.74 -17.25
C SER A 119 -0.50 -8.85 -16.57
#